data_AF-A0A365CXR3-F1
#
_entry.id   AF-A0A365CXR3-F1
#
_cell.length_a   1.000
_cell.length_b   1.000
_cell.length_c   1.000
_cell.angle_alpha   90.00
_cell.angle_beta   90.00
_cell.angle_gamma   90.00
#
_symmetry.space_group_name_H-M   'P 1'
#
loop_
_entity.id
_entity.type
_entity.pdbx_description
1 polymer ?
#
loop_
_entity_poly.entity_id
_entity_poly.type
_entity_poly.pdbx_seq_one_letter_code
_entity_poly.pdbx_strand_id
1 'polypeptide(L)'
;MTVLQSYVPAVRIVHLKACQSGVCKEGDLALAAGTKPVNEGCEGPDAVCPPTASPDGTLYGHLWLDLITEDPIDATVSGVGADGSPLPVRTITFTPKLTQCPKFITANLLLDADGVRQA
;
A
#
# COMPACT_ATOMS: atom_id res chain seq x y z
N MET A 1 0.79 -0.41 2.23
CA MET A 1 -0.29 -1.18 1.59
C MET A 1 -0.92 -0.32 0.52
N THR A 2 -1.17 -0.88 -0.66
CA THR A 2 -1.84 -0.21 -1.78
C THR A 2 -3.04 -1.03 -2.23
N VAL A 3 -4.21 -0.43 -2.25
CA VAL A 3 -5.43 -0.98 -2.85
C VAL A 3 -5.44 -0.60 -4.32
N LEU A 4 -5.47 -1.59 -5.21
CA LEU A 4 -5.45 -1.34 -6.65
C LEU A 4 -6.76 -0.72 -7.12
N GLN A 5 -6.67 0.10 -8.17
CA GLN A 5 -7.81 0.85 -8.73
C GLN A 5 -9.03 -0.03 -9.00
N SER A 6 -8.83 -1.26 -9.50
CA SER A 6 -9.91 -2.22 -9.78
C SER A 6 -10.71 -2.63 -8.54
N TYR A 7 -10.12 -2.49 -7.34
CA TYR A 7 -10.70 -2.94 -6.09
C TYR A 7 -11.11 -1.79 -5.15
N VAL A 8 -10.62 -0.57 -5.39
CA VAL A 8 -10.98 0.64 -4.62
C VAL A 8 -12.50 0.80 -4.44
N PRO A 9 -13.37 0.64 -5.45
CA PRO A 9 -14.82 0.80 -5.28
C PRO A 9 -15.47 -0.19 -4.32
N ALA A 10 -14.81 -1.33 -4.05
CA ALA A 10 -15.34 -2.38 -3.17
C ALA A 10 -14.94 -2.19 -1.71
N VAL A 11 -14.04 -1.26 -1.39
CA VAL A 11 -13.39 -1.15 -0.09
C VAL A 11 -13.80 0.14 0.62
N ARG A 12 -14.21 0.02 1.89
CA ARG A 12 -14.48 1.16 2.77
C ARG A 12 -13.43 1.31 3.86
N ILE A 13 -13.08 0.21 4.53
CA ILE A 13 -12.09 0.16 5.60
C ILE A 13 -11.14 -0.99 5.30
N VAL A 14 -9.84 -0.76 5.45
CA VAL A 14 -8.82 -1.81 5.43
C VAL A 14 -8.19 -1.89 6.80
N HIS A 15 -8.28 -3.07 7.41
CA HIS A 15 -7.59 -3.41 8.63
C HIS A 15 -6.38 -4.29 8.27
N LEU A 16 -5.21 -3.96 8.80
CA LEU A 16 -3.99 -4.70 8.55
C LEU A 16 -3.38 -5.12 9.87
N LYS A 17 -3.12 -6.42 10.01
CA LYS A 17 -2.28 -7.00 11.05
C LYS A 17 -0.99 -7.50 10.41
N ALA A 18 0.15 -7.17 11.02
CA ALA A 18 1.45 -7.67 10.61
C ALA A 18 2.20 -8.18 11.84
N CYS A 19 2.72 -9.41 11.74
CA CYS A 19 3.53 -10.04 12.77
C CYS A 19 4.93 -10.33 12.21
N GLN A 20 5.97 -9.90 12.91
CA GLN A 20 7.36 -10.20 12.57
C GLN A 20 8.07 -10.69 13.83
N SER A 21 8.71 -11.87 13.73
CA SER A 21 9.49 -12.46 14.83
C SER A 21 8.73 -12.53 16.16
N GLY A 22 7.43 -12.84 16.08
CA GLY A 22 6.53 -12.94 17.22
C GLY A 22 5.94 -11.63 17.74
N VAL A 23 6.37 -10.47 17.21
CA VAL A 23 5.82 -9.15 17.56
C VAL A 23 4.79 -8.74 16.52
N CYS A 24 3.55 -8.47 16.96
CA CYS A 24 2.45 -8.08 16.09
C CYS A 24 2.04 -6.62 16.31
N LYS A 25 1.71 -5.94 15.21
CA LYS A 25 0.99 -4.66 15.19
C LYS A 25 -0.22 -4.81 14.30
N GLU A 26 -1.31 -4.14 14.65
CA GLU A 26 -2.50 -4.09 13.82
C GLU A 26 -3.22 -2.75 13.93
N GLY A 27 -4.00 -2.42 12.91
CA GLY A 27 -4.79 -1.20 12.89
C GLY A 27 -5.54 -0.98 11.60
N ASP A 28 -6.54 -0.10 11.67
CA ASP A 28 -7.24 0.41 10.50
C ASP A 28 -6.35 1.42 9.78
N LEU A 29 -6.23 1.25 8.47
CA LEU A 29 -5.37 2.11 7.65
C LEU A 29 -6.10 3.41 7.32
N ALA A 30 -5.44 4.53 7.59
CA ALA A 30 -5.82 5.82 7.00
C ALA A 30 -5.43 5.82 5.51
N LEU A 31 -6.41 5.54 4.65
CA LEU A 31 -6.20 5.46 3.20
C LEU A 31 -6.18 6.86 2.57
N ALA A 32 -5.16 7.12 1.75
CA ALA A 32 -5.02 8.32 0.94
C ALA A 32 -5.00 7.98 -0.56
N ALA A 33 -5.42 8.91 -1.40
CA ALA A 33 -5.40 8.73 -2.85
C ALA A 33 -3.96 8.70 -3.40
N GLY A 34 -3.66 7.71 -4.22
CA GLY A 34 -2.42 7.66 -5.01
C GLY A 34 -2.43 8.71 -6.13
N THR A 35 -1.24 9.09 -6.58
CA THR A 35 -1.08 10.11 -7.63
C THR A 35 0.00 9.71 -8.62
N LYS A 36 -0.22 10.06 -9.89
CA LYS A 36 0.76 9.95 -10.96
C LYS A 36 1.17 11.34 -11.46
N PRO A 37 2.45 11.55 -11.84
CA PRO A 37 2.89 12.79 -12.45
C PRO A 37 2.19 13.00 -13.79
N VAL A 38 1.82 14.24 -14.07
CA VAL A 38 1.30 14.66 -15.38
C VAL A 38 2.43 15.37 -16.11
N ASN A 39 2.73 14.92 -17.33
CA ASN A 39 3.65 15.65 -18.20
C ASN A 39 2.85 16.67 -19.00
N GLU A 40 2.97 17.95 -18.64
CA GLU A 40 2.21 19.03 -19.29
C GLU A 40 2.80 19.49 -20.63
N GLY A 41 3.82 18.80 -21.16
CA GLY A 41 4.29 19.03 -22.53
C GLY A 41 4.93 20.41 -22.71
N CYS A 42 5.91 20.73 -21.89
CA CYS A 42 6.61 22.01 -21.97
C CYS A 42 7.47 22.07 -23.24
N GLU A 43 7.06 22.86 -24.24
CA GLU A 43 7.86 23.16 -25.42
C GLU A 43 8.61 24.49 -25.21
N GLY A 44 9.94 24.46 -25.34
CA GLY A 44 10.80 25.64 -25.38
C GLY A 44 11.98 25.59 -24.40
N PRO A 45 13.12 26.25 -24.71
CA PRO A 45 14.37 26.13 -23.96
C PRO A 45 14.33 26.76 -22.55
N ASP A 46 13.40 27.69 -22.27
CA ASP A 46 13.27 28.40 -20.99
C ASP A 46 11.94 28.09 -20.26
N ALA A 47 11.20 27.06 -20.69
CA ALA A 47 9.91 26.73 -20.09
C ALA A 47 10.08 26.04 -18.73
N VAL A 48 9.75 26.74 -17.64
CA VAL A 48 9.63 26.17 -16.28
C VAL A 48 8.16 25.84 -16.02
N CYS A 49 7.79 24.57 -16.08
CA CYS A 49 6.43 24.13 -15.74
C CYS A 49 6.36 23.68 -14.27
N PRO A 50 5.30 24.05 -13.53
CA PRO A 50 5.07 23.54 -12.19
C PRO A 50 4.78 22.03 -12.23
N PRO A 51 5.26 21.25 -11.25
CA PRO A 51 4.95 19.83 -11.17
C PRO A 51 3.47 19.63 -10.84
N THR A 52 2.69 19.12 -11.79
CA THR A 52 1.30 18.68 -11.58
C THR A 52 1.23 17.16 -11.41
N ALA A 53 0.32 16.74 -10.54
CA ALA A 53 0.02 15.33 -10.30
C ALA A 53 -1.50 15.13 -10.38
N SER A 54 -1.92 13.98 -10.89
CA SER A 54 -3.33 13.58 -10.98
C SER A 54 -3.56 12.30 -10.20
N PRO A 55 -4.77 12.05 -9.67
CA PRO A 55 -5.08 10.78 -9.03
C PRO A 55 -4.82 9.59 -9.96
N ASP A 56 -4.14 8.56 -9.46
CA ASP A 56 -3.88 7.33 -10.23
C ASP A 56 -4.98 6.27 -10.06
N GLY A 57 -5.97 6.55 -9.20
CA GLY A 57 -7.10 5.68 -8.91
C GLY A 57 -6.83 4.62 -7.85
N THR A 58 -5.60 4.54 -7.32
CA THR A 58 -5.27 3.67 -6.18
C THR A 58 -5.53 4.37 -4.86
N LEU A 59 -5.66 3.57 -3.79
CA LEU A 59 -5.56 4.07 -2.42
C LEU A 59 -4.33 3.46 -1.77
N TYR A 60 -3.65 4.19 -0.90
CA TYR A 60 -2.55 3.64 -0.12
C TYR A 60 -2.65 4.04 1.35
N GLY A 61 -2.15 3.18 2.22
CA GLY A 61 -2.10 3.39 3.65
C GLY A 61 -0.90 2.68 4.26
N HIS A 62 -0.50 3.11 5.46
CA HIS A 62 0.65 2.57 6.17
C HIS A 62 0.23 2.03 7.54
N LEU A 63 0.84 0.91 7.92
CA LEU A 63 0.86 0.43 9.29
C LEU A 63 2.27 0.72 9.83
N TRP A 64 2.35 1.49 10.91
CA TRP A 64 3.63 1.76 11.55
C TRP A 64 4.08 0.55 12.36
N LEU A 65 5.22 -0.02 11.97
CA LEU A 65 5.96 -1.01 12.75
C LEU A 65 7.09 -0.31 13.49
N ASP A 66 7.34 -0.68 14.75
CA ASP A 66 8.39 -0.04 15.56
C ASP A 66 9.78 -0.38 15.03
N LEU A 67 10.00 -1.66 14.71
CA LEU A 67 11.20 -2.18 14.08
C LEU A 67 10.79 -3.13 12.97
N ILE A 68 11.49 -3.03 11.84
CA ILE A 68 11.39 -4.01 10.75
C ILE A 68 12.74 -4.69 10.56
N THR A 69 12.74 -6.02 10.50
CA THR A 69 13.95 -6.85 10.27
C THR A 69 13.89 -7.54 8.92
N GLU A 70 14.89 -8.34 8.60
CA GLU A 70 14.95 -9.19 7.40
C GLU A 70 14.12 -10.49 7.55
N ASP A 71 13.57 -10.73 8.74
CA ASP A 71 12.76 -11.92 9.01
C ASP A 71 11.42 -11.87 8.26
N PRO A 72 10.82 -13.03 7.93
CA PRO A 72 9.50 -13.08 7.33
C PRO A 72 8.43 -12.34 8.15
N ILE A 73 7.51 -11.69 7.45
CA ILE A 73 6.33 -11.02 8.01
C ILE A 73 5.10 -11.83 7.64
N ASP A 74 4.30 -12.16 8.64
CA ASP A 74 2.94 -12.68 8.47
C ASP A 74 1.96 -11.50 8.47
N ALA A 75 1.38 -11.19 7.31
CA ALA A 75 0.39 -10.14 7.16
C ALA A 75 -1.00 -10.73 6.96
N THR A 76 -1.97 -10.19 7.69
CA THR A 76 -3.39 -10.49 7.54
C THR A 76 -4.16 -9.21 7.24
N VAL A 77 -4.91 -9.23 6.15
CA VAL A 77 -5.75 -8.15 5.67
C VAL A 77 -7.20 -8.54 5.91
N SER A 78 -7.94 -7.65 6.55
CA SER A 78 -9.40 -7.73 6.72
C SER A 78 -9.99 -6.34 6.52
N GLY A 79 -11.30 -6.19 6.67
CA GLY A 79 -11.92 -4.88 6.57
C GLY A 79 -13.41 -4.92 6.30
N VAL A 80 -13.92 -3.78 5.85
CA VAL A 80 -15.33 -3.56 5.56
C VAL A 80 -15.47 -3.10 4.11
N GLY A 81 -16.38 -3.74 3.38
CA GLY A 81 -16.70 -3.42 2.00
C GLY A 81 -17.52 -2.13 1.88
N ALA A 82 -17.63 -1.63 0.66
CA ALA A 82 -18.44 -0.44 0.36
C ALA A 82 -19.93 -0.64 0.69
N ASP A 83 -20.42 -1.87 0.64
CA ASP A 83 -21.78 -2.27 1.02
C ASP A 83 -21.97 -2.47 2.54
N GLY A 84 -20.90 -2.32 3.33
CA GLY A 84 -20.91 -2.54 4.78
C GLY A 84 -20.71 -4.00 5.20
N SER A 85 -20.59 -4.94 4.26
CA SER A 85 -20.28 -6.34 4.57
C SER A 85 -18.79 -6.52 4.93
N PRO A 86 -18.42 -7.56 5.69
CA PRO A 86 -17.01 -7.85 5.96
C PRO A 86 -16.29 -8.26 4.68
N LEU A 87 -15.11 -7.69 4.43
CA LEU A 87 -14.24 -8.13 3.35
C LEU A 87 -13.68 -9.54 3.65
N PRO A 88 -13.40 -10.36 2.62
CA PRO A 88 -12.72 -11.63 2.80
C PRO A 88 -11.37 -11.43 3.51
N VAL A 89 -11.13 -12.20 4.56
CA VAL A 89 -9.84 -12.20 5.25
C VAL A 89 -8.79 -12.85 4.34
N ARG A 90 -7.67 -12.15 4.13
CA ARG A 90 -6.55 -12.63 3.30
C ARG A 90 -5.28 -12.63 4.13
N THR A 91 -4.52 -13.71 4.10
CA THR A 91 -3.24 -13.83 4.81
C THR A 91 -2.13 -14.17 3.84
N ILE A 92 -0.96 -13.56 4.04
CA ILE A 92 0.27 -13.83 3.29
C ILE A 92 1.47 -13.79 4.23
N THR A 93 2.42 -14.69 4.01
CA THR A 93 3.75 -14.62 4.59
C THR A 93 4.73 -14.19 3.50
N PHE A 94 5.55 -13.19 3.77
CA PHE A 94 6.54 -12.70 2.81
C PHE A 94 7.81 -12.19 3.50
N THR A 95 8.94 -12.24 2.79
CA THR A 95 10.20 -11.66 3.27
C THR A 95 10.31 -10.20 2.80
N PRO A 96 10.55 -9.23 3.69
CA PRO A 96 10.76 -7.84 3.31
C PRO A 96 11.88 -7.68 2.27
N LYS A 97 11.69 -6.74 1.34
CA LYS A 97 12.69 -6.46 0.30
C LYS A 97 13.78 -5.56 0.86
N LEU A 98 15.03 -5.98 0.68
CA LEU A 98 16.22 -5.18 0.96
C LEU A 98 16.69 -4.48 -0.30
N THR A 99 16.71 -3.15 -0.27
CA THR A 99 17.41 -2.35 -1.28
C THR A 99 18.81 -2.02 -0.77
N GLN A 100 19.82 -2.18 -1.61
CA GLN A 100 21.20 -1.83 -1.28
C GLN A 100 21.49 -0.37 -1.66
N CYS A 101 22.17 0.36 -0.76
CA CYS A 101 22.68 1.73 -0.93
C CYS A 101 21.63 2.85 -1.12
N PRO A 102 21.18 3.50 -0.02
CA PRO A 102 21.31 3.09 1.38
C PRO A 102 20.53 1.80 1.67
N LYS A 103 20.90 1.06 2.72
CA LYS A 103 20.14 -0.13 3.12
C LYS A 103 18.78 0.29 3.68
N PHE A 104 17.71 -0.02 2.96
CA PHE A 104 16.33 0.13 3.42
C PHE A 104 15.60 -1.21 3.32
N ILE A 105 14.77 -1.49 4.31
CA ILE A 105 13.88 -2.63 4.34
C ILE A 105 12.48 -2.13 3.98
N THR A 106 11.84 -2.75 2.99
CA THR A 106 10.51 -2.37 2.53
C THR A 106 9.55 -3.56 2.57
N ALA A 107 8.35 -3.31 3.10
CA ALA A 107 7.28 -4.30 3.20
C ALA A 107 6.02 -3.75 2.53
N ASN A 108 6.05 -3.73 1.19
CA ASN A 108 4.95 -3.22 0.38
C ASN A 108 4.00 -4.35 0.01
N LEU A 109 2.70 -4.12 0.22
CA LEU A 109 1.62 -5.04 -0.10
C LEU A 109 0.65 -4.38 -1.08
N LEU A 110 0.14 -5.19 -2.00
CA LEU A 110 -0.95 -4.86 -2.91
C LEU A 110 -2.20 -5.66 -2.53
N LEU A 111 -3.36 -5.01 -2.58
CA LEU A 111 -4.67 -5.61 -2.36
C LEU A 111 -5.54 -5.42 -3.60
N ASP A 112 -6.10 -6.51 -4.11
CA ASP A 112 -7.16 -6.54 -5.12
C ASP A 112 -8.14 -7.69 -4.88
N ALA A 113 -9.02 -7.94 -5.87
CA ALA A 113 -10.03 -9.00 -5.79
C ALA A 113 -9.43 -10.40 -5.66
N ASP A 114 -8.25 -10.64 -6.24
CA ASP A 114 -7.58 -11.95 -6.20
C ASP A 114 -6.93 -12.20 -4.84
N GLY A 115 -6.54 -11.14 -4.13
CA GLY A 115 -6.14 -11.21 -2.73
C GLY A 115 -5.05 -10.20 -2.38
N VAL A 116 -4.15 -10.63 -1.50
CA VAL A 116 -3.00 -9.82 -1.05
C VAL A 116 -1.70 -10.42 -1.57
N ARG A 117 -0.81 -9.57 -2.07
CA ARG A 117 0.54 -9.96 -2.54
C ARG A 117 1.59 -8.91 -2.20
N GLN A 118 2.85 -9.31 -2.15
CA GLN A 118 3.96 -8.38 -2.04
C GLN A 118 4.19 -7.65 -3.36
N ALA A 119 4.44 -6.32 -3.30
CA ALA A 119 4.83 -5.49 -4.44
C ALA A 119 6.33 -5.63 -4.71
#